data_AF-A0A380L465-F1
#
_entry.id   AF-A0A380L465-F1
#
_cell.length_a   1.000
_cell.length_b   1.000
_cell.length_c   1.000
_cell.angle_alpha   90.00
_cell.angle_beta   90.00
_cell.angle_gamma   90.00
#
_symmetry.space_group_name_H-M   'P 1'
#
loop_
_entity.id
_entity.type
_entity.pdbx_description
1 polymer ?
#
loop_
_entity_poly.entity_id
_entity_poly.type
_entity_poly.pdbx_seq_one_letter_code
_entity_poly.pdbx_strand_id
1 'polypeptide(L)'
;MILLDQTSCDLLRYLIQLKEPETIMTISRATNQSRRKIYYHLEKINDALAEVGEMISSRPRVGIVLTAQQKELCQSLLEGVDSYSYVMSMTERMQLTVLYICVANKRVTIEKLMELTEVSRNTVLNDLNEIRNQLASEQYQVNLTSTKAQGYLLKCHPLNKIQYVHSLLYHIFAEGNHSFVTILTKKIRNFVGDEILLSDDLQDFLNQRVQDVEQDLGKKINRHEIKFMLQVLPYLLLSCRNMALSEEEQEDLKREFTLIRKRIEYQAAKHLNNNLGATFGLKLNDIEISLLTVLLLSYRKDRDIHATSQDFVQLKEAIDEFIWRFEVSSHFEIENKEDLLRNLLTHCKALLFRKTYGILSKNPLTRQIKEKYADLFAVTKSCSVILEEAWLISLTDDEVAYLALHMGGFLKHNRAEKQDAKRIYLVCDE
;
A
#
# COMPACT_ATOMS: atom_id res chain seq x y z
N MET A 1 -21.22 22.78 -18.56
CA MET A 1 -20.49 22.20 -17.41
C MET A 1 -19.01 22.19 -17.76
N ILE A 2 -18.25 23.09 -17.16
CA ILE A 2 -16.83 23.30 -17.46
C ILE A 2 -16.03 22.20 -16.75
N LEU A 3 -15.26 21.41 -17.51
CA LEU A 3 -14.46 20.31 -16.97
C LEU A 3 -13.19 20.83 -16.28
N LEU A 4 -13.04 20.54 -14.99
CA LEU A 4 -11.78 20.72 -14.26
C LEU A 4 -10.90 19.47 -14.44
N ASP A 5 -9.67 19.65 -14.91
CA ASP A 5 -8.68 18.56 -14.95
C ASP A 5 -8.10 18.26 -13.55
N GLN A 6 -7.50 17.10 -13.38
CA GLN A 6 -6.95 16.65 -12.09
C GLN A 6 -5.96 17.65 -11.47
N THR A 7 -5.13 18.27 -12.30
CA THR A 7 -4.20 19.34 -11.92
C THR A 7 -4.92 20.58 -11.35
N SER A 8 -6.06 20.93 -11.94
CA SER A 8 -6.91 22.04 -11.50
C SER A 8 -7.61 21.69 -10.19
N CYS A 9 -8.09 20.44 -10.04
CA CYS A 9 -8.64 19.94 -8.77
C CYS A 9 -7.59 19.91 -7.65
N ASP A 10 -6.35 19.52 -7.95
CA ASP A 10 -5.26 19.51 -6.96
C ASP A 10 -4.88 20.93 -6.52
N LEU A 11 -4.84 21.89 -7.45
CA LEU A 11 -4.72 23.30 -7.11
C LEU A 11 -5.88 23.77 -6.22
N LEU A 12 -7.11 23.37 -6.53
CA LEU A 12 -8.29 23.75 -5.76
C LEU A 12 -8.26 23.19 -4.32
N ARG A 13 -7.87 21.92 -4.15
CA ARG A 13 -7.63 21.29 -2.83
C ARG A 13 -6.55 22.02 -2.04
N TYR A 14 -5.45 22.37 -2.69
CA TYR A 14 -4.38 23.16 -2.07
C TYR A 14 -4.91 24.49 -1.55
N LEU A 15 -5.65 25.24 -2.38
CA LEU A 15 -6.20 26.55 -2.02
C LEU A 15 -7.24 26.49 -0.89
N ILE A 16 -8.07 25.44 -0.82
CA ILE A 16 -9.04 25.23 0.27
C ILE A 16 -8.34 25.10 1.63
N GLN A 17 -7.20 24.41 1.66
CA GLN A 17 -6.45 24.13 2.89
C GLN A 17 -5.65 25.34 3.41
N LEU A 18 -5.43 26.36 2.57
CA LEU A 18 -4.69 27.56 2.98
C LEU A 18 -5.41 28.28 4.13
N LYS A 19 -4.68 28.49 5.23
CA LYS A 19 -5.10 29.32 6.36
C LYS A 19 -4.56 30.74 6.27
N GLU A 20 -3.38 30.89 5.68
CA GLU A 20 -2.70 32.17 5.46
C GLU A 20 -2.53 32.43 3.96
N PRO A 21 -2.40 33.71 3.53
CA PRO A 21 -2.19 34.05 2.12
C PRO A 21 -0.85 33.55 1.57
N GLU A 22 -0.89 32.92 0.40
CA GLU A 22 0.32 32.45 -0.28
C GLU A 22 0.48 33.05 -1.68
N THR A 23 1.71 33.42 -2.05
CA THR A 23 2.01 33.95 -3.38
C THR A 23 1.97 32.85 -4.45
N ILE A 24 1.71 33.23 -5.71
CA ILE A 24 1.81 32.31 -6.87
C ILE A 24 3.17 31.60 -6.93
N MET A 25 4.25 32.25 -6.47
CA MET A 25 5.58 31.64 -6.42
C MET A 25 5.66 30.53 -5.36
N THR A 26 5.04 30.74 -4.19
CA THR A 26 4.96 29.74 -3.12
C THR A 26 4.13 28.54 -3.58
N ILE A 27 2.94 28.81 -4.13
CA ILE A 27 2.04 27.78 -4.67
C ILE A 27 2.73 26.99 -5.79
N SER A 28 3.44 27.66 -6.70
CA SER A 28 4.21 27.04 -7.79
C SER A 28 5.27 26.07 -7.27
N ARG A 29 5.99 26.42 -6.18
CA ARG A 29 6.96 25.53 -5.54
C ARG A 29 6.30 24.35 -4.83
N ALA A 30 5.22 24.60 -4.09
CA ALA A 30 4.52 23.58 -3.34
C ALA A 30 3.84 22.52 -4.23
N THR A 31 3.30 22.96 -5.37
CA THR A 31 2.63 22.09 -6.35
C THR A 31 3.56 21.53 -7.43
N ASN A 32 4.86 21.91 -7.41
CA ASN A 32 5.85 21.56 -8.42
C ASN A 32 5.40 21.89 -9.88
N GLN A 33 4.72 23.02 -10.06
CA GLN A 33 4.22 23.48 -11.36
C GLN A 33 4.78 24.85 -11.70
N SER A 34 4.89 25.17 -13.00
CA SER A 34 5.31 26.51 -13.41
C SER A 34 4.23 27.55 -13.08
N ARG A 35 4.65 28.78 -12.77
CA ARG A 35 3.71 29.90 -12.51
C ARG A 35 2.67 30.08 -13.63
N ARG A 36 3.07 29.85 -14.88
CA ARG A 36 2.17 29.89 -16.04
C ARG A 36 1.07 28.82 -15.97
N LYS A 37 1.40 27.60 -15.52
CA LYS A 37 0.40 26.55 -15.29
C LYS A 37 -0.54 26.90 -14.15
N ILE A 38 -0.03 27.49 -13.06
CA ILE A 38 -0.91 27.96 -11.96
C ILE A 38 -1.95 28.96 -12.46
N TYR A 39 -1.56 29.95 -13.27
CA TYR A 39 -2.52 30.90 -13.85
C TYR A 39 -3.52 30.23 -14.78
N TYR A 40 -3.08 29.29 -15.61
CA TYR A 40 -3.96 28.52 -16.49
C TYR A 40 -5.01 27.71 -15.70
N HIS A 41 -4.60 27.08 -14.59
CA HIS A 41 -5.53 26.34 -13.73
C HIS A 41 -6.46 27.27 -12.96
N LEU A 42 -5.98 28.43 -12.47
CA LEU A 42 -6.82 29.45 -11.84
C LEU A 42 -7.89 29.99 -12.80
N GLU A 43 -7.55 30.19 -14.07
CA GLU A 43 -8.49 30.63 -15.10
C GLU A 43 -9.61 29.59 -15.29
N LYS A 44 -9.26 28.30 -15.45
CA LYS A 44 -10.25 27.22 -15.52
C LYS A 44 -11.15 27.13 -14.29
N ILE A 45 -10.58 27.31 -13.11
CA ILE A 45 -11.33 27.31 -11.84
C ILE A 45 -12.32 28.49 -11.81
N ASN A 46 -11.87 29.67 -12.23
CA ASN A 46 -12.72 30.86 -12.31
C ASN A 46 -13.82 30.72 -13.36
N ASP A 47 -13.53 30.09 -14.50
CA ASP A 47 -14.53 29.78 -15.51
C ASP A 47 -15.61 28.86 -14.91
N ALA A 48 -15.22 27.86 -14.12
CA ALA A 48 -16.15 26.97 -13.43
C ALA A 48 -16.95 27.66 -12.29
N LEU A 49 -16.39 28.71 -11.68
CA LEU A 49 -17.04 29.53 -10.65
C LEU A 49 -17.89 30.67 -11.24
N ALA A 50 -17.78 30.95 -12.53
CA ALA A 50 -18.39 32.11 -13.18
C ALA A 50 -19.94 32.13 -13.05
N GLU A 51 -20.57 30.95 -13.00
CA GLU A 51 -22.03 30.83 -12.79
C GLU A 51 -22.49 31.31 -11.41
N VAL A 52 -21.59 31.37 -10.43
CA VAL A 52 -21.87 31.74 -9.03
C VAL A 52 -21.36 33.14 -8.68
N GLY A 53 -20.70 33.84 -9.64
CA GLY A 53 -20.29 35.24 -9.49
C GLY A 53 -19.07 35.48 -8.60
N GLU A 54 -18.31 34.44 -8.26
CA GLU A 54 -17.11 34.52 -7.43
C GLU A 54 -15.85 34.25 -8.27
N MET A 55 -14.80 35.05 -8.07
CA MET A 55 -13.52 34.87 -8.78
C MET A 55 -12.34 34.84 -7.81
N ILE A 56 -11.48 33.85 -7.98
CA ILE A 56 -10.21 33.69 -7.28
C ILE A 56 -9.14 34.46 -8.06
N SER A 57 -8.63 35.52 -7.45
CA SER A 57 -7.54 36.31 -8.02
C SER A 57 -6.39 36.48 -7.03
N SER A 58 -5.17 36.46 -7.54
CA SER A 58 -3.98 36.76 -6.74
C SER A 58 -3.89 38.26 -6.49
N ARG A 59 -3.87 38.67 -5.23
CA ARG A 59 -3.70 40.08 -4.84
C ARG A 59 -2.21 40.47 -4.81
N PRO A 60 -1.81 41.62 -5.38
CA PRO A 60 -0.43 42.08 -5.32
C PRO A 60 0.08 42.13 -3.87
N ARG A 61 1.27 41.55 -3.61
CA ARG A 61 1.96 41.50 -2.30
C ARG A 61 1.25 40.68 -1.20
N VAL A 62 0.11 40.07 -1.48
CA VAL A 62 -0.65 39.24 -0.52
C VAL A 62 -0.77 37.80 -1.03
N GLY A 63 -0.94 37.60 -2.34
CA GLY A 63 -1.11 36.26 -2.91
C GLY A 63 -2.57 35.83 -2.93
N ILE A 64 -2.84 34.55 -2.69
CA ILE A 64 -4.18 33.93 -2.70
C ILE A 64 -4.49 33.37 -1.32
N VAL A 65 -5.67 33.71 -0.81
CA VAL A 65 -6.37 33.02 0.29
C VAL A 65 -7.85 33.04 -0.03
N LEU A 66 -8.53 31.91 0.13
CA LEU A 66 -9.97 31.81 -0.13
C LEU A 66 -10.76 32.35 1.07
N THR A 67 -11.82 33.12 0.80
CA THR A 67 -12.82 33.46 1.82
C THR A 67 -13.63 32.22 2.24
N ALA A 68 -14.36 32.28 3.35
CA ALA A 68 -15.20 31.17 3.80
C ALA A 68 -16.21 30.75 2.71
N GLN A 69 -16.87 31.73 2.07
CA GLN A 69 -17.79 31.50 0.96
C GLN A 69 -17.10 30.87 -0.25
N GLN A 70 -15.90 31.33 -0.62
CA GLN A 70 -15.13 30.73 -1.71
C GLN A 70 -14.68 29.30 -1.39
N LYS A 71 -14.40 28.98 -0.12
CA LYS A 71 -14.07 27.61 0.29
C LYS A 71 -15.26 26.68 0.14
N GLU A 72 -16.45 27.09 0.57
CA GLU A 72 -17.68 26.28 0.42
C GLU A 72 -18.03 26.05 -1.06
N LEU A 73 -17.89 27.07 -1.91
CA LEU A 73 -18.11 26.94 -3.35
C LEU A 73 -17.09 26.03 -4.01
N CYS A 74 -15.81 26.19 -3.67
CA CYS A 74 -14.75 25.30 -4.15
C CYS A 74 -14.94 23.86 -3.66
N GLN A 75 -15.40 23.64 -2.42
CA GLN A 75 -15.75 22.32 -1.90
C GLN A 75 -16.91 21.72 -2.67
N SER A 76 -17.98 22.49 -2.90
CA SER A 76 -19.14 22.06 -3.70
C SER A 76 -18.74 21.75 -5.15
N LEU A 77 -17.80 22.50 -5.73
CA LEU A 77 -17.21 22.21 -7.03
C LEU A 77 -16.42 20.90 -7.01
N LEU A 78 -15.62 20.61 -5.98
CA LEU A 78 -14.93 19.31 -5.85
C LEU A 78 -15.89 18.15 -5.65
N GLU A 79 -16.98 18.36 -4.93
CA GLU A 79 -18.02 17.35 -4.69
C GLU A 79 -18.86 17.10 -5.95
N GLY A 80 -19.09 18.15 -6.76
CA GLY A 80 -19.77 18.10 -8.05
C GLY A 80 -18.88 17.70 -9.24
N VAL A 81 -17.57 17.56 -9.05
CA VAL A 81 -16.64 16.91 -9.99
C VAL A 81 -16.94 15.41 -9.92
N ASP A 82 -18.03 15.07 -10.58
CA ASP A 82 -18.57 13.74 -10.71
C ASP A 82 -17.52 12.80 -11.32
N SER A 83 -17.70 11.49 -11.15
CA SER A 83 -16.76 10.47 -11.66
C SER A 83 -16.43 10.57 -13.17
N TYR A 84 -17.22 11.33 -13.94
CA TYR A 84 -17.06 11.61 -15.36
C TYR A 84 -16.05 12.72 -15.70
N SER A 85 -15.59 13.49 -14.71
CA SER A 85 -14.67 14.62 -14.93
C SER A 85 -13.22 14.33 -14.54
N TYR A 86 -12.97 13.19 -13.89
CA TYR A 86 -11.63 12.78 -13.51
C TYR A 86 -10.78 12.38 -14.72
N VAL A 87 -9.70 13.12 -14.97
CA VAL A 87 -8.73 12.80 -16.04
C VAL A 87 -7.55 12.04 -15.45
N MET A 88 -7.46 10.74 -15.75
CA MET A 88 -6.36 9.89 -15.31
C MET A 88 -5.02 10.31 -15.92
N SER A 89 -3.99 10.41 -15.08
CA SER A 89 -2.60 10.55 -15.55
C SER A 89 -2.14 9.30 -16.31
N MET A 90 -1.02 9.39 -17.03
CA MET A 90 -0.46 8.22 -17.73
C MET A 90 -0.15 7.07 -16.75
N THR A 91 0.48 7.38 -15.60
CA THR A 91 0.78 6.38 -14.56
C THR A 91 -0.48 5.71 -14.02
N GLU A 92 -1.53 6.47 -13.77
CA GLU A 92 -2.82 5.95 -13.30
C GLU A 92 -3.50 5.06 -14.35
N ARG A 93 -3.48 5.46 -15.63
CA ARG A 93 -3.99 4.62 -16.72
C ARG A 93 -3.21 3.32 -16.86
N MET A 94 -1.88 3.37 -16.70
CA MET A 94 -1.03 2.18 -16.71
C MET A 94 -1.38 1.25 -15.55
N GLN A 95 -1.50 1.77 -14.33
CA GLN A 95 -1.90 1.00 -13.15
C GLN A 95 -3.28 0.35 -13.33
N LEU A 96 -4.28 1.10 -13.81
CA LEU A 96 -5.61 0.59 -14.13
C LEU A 96 -5.56 -0.52 -15.18
N THR A 97 -4.80 -0.30 -16.25
CA THR A 97 -4.63 -1.26 -17.36
C THR A 97 -4.03 -2.57 -16.87
N VAL A 98 -2.94 -2.50 -16.11
CA VAL A 98 -2.27 -3.71 -15.61
C VAL A 98 -3.13 -4.43 -14.58
N LEU A 99 -3.78 -3.71 -13.66
CA LEU A 99 -4.68 -4.32 -12.70
C LEU A 99 -5.83 -5.06 -13.41
N TYR A 100 -6.45 -4.44 -14.41
CA TYR A 100 -7.49 -5.09 -15.20
C TYR A 100 -6.99 -6.35 -15.91
N ILE A 101 -5.82 -6.31 -16.53
CA ILE A 101 -5.18 -7.51 -17.13
C ILE A 101 -4.99 -8.61 -16.07
N CYS A 102 -4.69 -8.25 -14.83
CA CYS A 102 -4.48 -9.20 -13.75
C CYS A 102 -5.76 -9.84 -13.25
N VAL A 103 -6.89 -9.11 -13.20
CA VAL A 103 -8.14 -9.55 -12.57
C VAL A 103 -9.24 -9.92 -13.55
N ALA A 104 -9.08 -9.67 -14.86
CA ALA A 104 -10.07 -10.03 -15.85
C ALA A 104 -10.23 -11.55 -15.99
N ASN A 105 -11.46 -12.04 -15.93
CA ASN A 105 -11.83 -13.44 -16.22
C ASN A 105 -12.12 -13.70 -17.71
N LYS A 106 -12.05 -12.65 -18.53
CA LYS A 106 -12.29 -12.68 -19.98
C LYS A 106 -11.09 -12.13 -20.72
N ARG A 107 -10.93 -12.55 -21.97
CA ARG A 107 -9.91 -12.03 -22.90
C ARG A 107 -9.86 -10.50 -22.90
N VAL A 108 -8.68 -9.94 -22.64
CA VAL A 108 -8.42 -8.50 -22.65
C VAL A 108 -7.92 -8.08 -24.03
N THR A 109 -8.70 -7.27 -24.75
CA THR A 109 -8.34 -6.75 -26.08
C THR A 109 -8.01 -5.27 -26.00
N ILE A 110 -7.42 -4.73 -27.07
CA ILE A 110 -7.11 -3.31 -27.13
C ILE A 110 -8.37 -2.44 -27.09
N GLU A 111 -9.47 -2.91 -27.69
CA GLU A 111 -10.76 -2.23 -27.68
C GLU A 111 -11.29 -2.11 -26.25
N LYS A 112 -11.25 -3.19 -25.47
CA LYS A 112 -11.61 -3.14 -24.04
C LYS A 112 -10.73 -2.20 -23.24
N LEU A 113 -9.42 -2.14 -23.55
CA LEU A 113 -8.51 -1.22 -22.87
C LEU A 113 -8.82 0.24 -23.24
N MET A 114 -9.19 0.52 -24.50
CA MET A 114 -9.64 1.84 -24.93
C MET A 114 -10.93 2.25 -24.22
N GLU A 115 -11.91 1.34 -24.10
CA GLU A 115 -13.15 1.58 -23.35
C GLU A 115 -12.87 1.80 -21.86
N LEU A 116 -12.00 1.00 -21.25
CA LEU A 116 -11.64 1.09 -19.84
C LEU A 116 -10.99 2.44 -19.51
N THR A 117 -10.02 2.83 -20.33
CA THR A 117 -9.19 4.02 -20.09
C THR A 117 -9.74 5.29 -20.72
N GLU A 118 -10.73 5.16 -21.61
CA GLU A 118 -11.38 6.26 -22.36
C GLU A 118 -10.38 7.09 -23.20
N VAL A 119 -9.34 6.45 -23.73
CA VAL A 119 -8.34 7.11 -24.60
C VAL A 119 -8.25 6.44 -25.96
N SER A 120 -7.59 7.14 -26.90
CA SER A 120 -7.39 6.64 -28.26
C SER A 120 -6.56 5.35 -28.30
N ARG A 121 -6.72 4.57 -29.37
CA ARG A 121 -5.94 3.35 -29.63
C ARG A 121 -4.43 3.59 -29.53
N ASN A 122 -3.94 4.68 -30.11
CA ASN A 122 -2.51 5.01 -30.11
C ASN A 122 -2.00 5.33 -28.71
N THR A 123 -2.82 6.00 -27.89
CA THR A 123 -2.51 6.26 -26.48
C THR A 123 -2.39 4.95 -25.70
N VAL A 124 -3.34 4.02 -25.87
CA VAL A 124 -3.27 2.69 -25.22
C VAL A 124 -2.03 1.92 -25.67
N LEU A 125 -1.67 1.95 -26.96
CA LEU A 125 -0.45 1.29 -27.45
C LEU A 125 0.83 1.86 -26.83
N ASN A 126 0.89 3.19 -26.68
CA ASN A 126 2.01 3.85 -26.02
C ASN A 126 2.08 3.48 -24.53
N ASP A 127 0.94 3.51 -23.82
CA ASP A 127 0.85 3.10 -22.42
C ASP A 127 1.31 1.63 -22.25
N LEU A 128 0.89 0.72 -23.15
CA LEU A 128 1.32 -0.69 -23.15
C LEU A 128 2.82 -0.89 -23.42
N ASN A 129 3.42 -0.04 -24.26
CA ASN A 129 4.87 -0.08 -24.50
C ASN A 129 5.63 0.39 -23.26
N GLU A 130 5.16 1.45 -22.60
CA GLU A 130 5.76 1.92 -21.36
C GLU A 130 5.63 0.88 -20.24
N ILE A 131 4.47 0.22 -20.13
CA ILE A 131 4.28 -0.91 -19.21
C ILE A 131 5.31 -2.01 -19.47
N ARG A 132 5.58 -2.38 -20.74
CA ARG A 132 6.62 -3.38 -21.05
C ARG A 132 8.00 -2.96 -20.58
N ASN A 133 8.37 -1.70 -20.81
CA ASN A 133 9.67 -1.17 -20.39
C ASN A 133 9.80 -1.19 -18.87
N GLN A 134 8.75 -0.75 -18.16
CA GLN A 134 8.73 -0.74 -16.70
C GLN A 134 8.85 -2.16 -16.15
N LEU A 135 8.02 -3.10 -16.62
CA LEU A 135 8.05 -4.49 -16.17
C LEU A 135 9.40 -5.18 -16.42
N ALA A 136 10.08 -4.84 -17.52
CA ALA A 136 11.41 -5.38 -17.84
C ALA A 136 12.52 -4.84 -16.91
N SER A 137 12.32 -3.64 -16.33
CA SER A 137 13.27 -3.03 -15.39
C SER A 137 13.04 -3.45 -13.93
N GLU A 138 11.87 -4.01 -13.63
CA GLU A 138 11.50 -4.43 -12.28
C GLU A 138 12.04 -5.83 -11.94
N GLN A 139 12.28 -6.05 -10.65
CA GLN A 139 12.85 -7.29 -10.11
C GLN A 139 11.96 -8.53 -10.26
N TYR A 140 10.66 -8.36 -10.56
CA TYR A 140 9.68 -9.44 -10.55
C TYR A 140 9.74 -10.35 -11.80
N GLN A 141 10.55 -10.04 -12.82
CA GLN A 141 10.66 -10.83 -14.06
C GLN A 141 9.30 -11.07 -14.75
N VAL A 142 8.45 -10.05 -14.77
CA VAL A 142 7.11 -10.10 -15.35
C VAL A 142 7.13 -9.59 -16.79
N ASN A 143 6.48 -10.30 -17.71
CA ASN A 143 6.44 -9.89 -19.12
C ASN A 143 5.01 -9.69 -19.62
N LEU A 144 4.70 -8.51 -20.13
CA LEU A 144 3.42 -8.24 -20.80
C LEU A 144 3.45 -8.73 -22.25
N THR A 145 2.69 -9.78 -22.53
CA THR A 145 2.58 -10.38 -23.86
C THR A 145 1.16 -10.24 -24.42
N SER A 146 1.00 -10.46 -25.72
CA SER A 146 -0.31 -10.44 -26.35
C SER A 146 -0.40 -11.49 -27.45
N THR A 147 -1.49 -12.25 -27.50
CA THR A 147 -1.78 -13.19 -28.58
C THR A 147 -3.20 -13.00 -29.12
N LYS A 148 -3.44 -13.44 -30.37
CA LYS A 148 -4.79 -13.39 -30.96
C LYS A 148 -5.80 -14.26 -30.21
N ALA A 149 -5.36 -15.30 -29.52
CA ALA A 149 -6.26 -16.18 -28.76
C ALA A 149 -6.55 -15.65 -27.36
N GLN A 150 -5.52 -15.18 -26.64
CA GLN A 150 -5.62 -14.85 -25.21
C GLN A 150 -5.75 -13.35 -24.94
N GLY A 151 -5.50 -12.49 -25.93
CA GLY A 151 -5.41 -11.05 -25.71
C GLY A 151 -4.15 -10.69 -24.93
N TYR A 152 -4.19 -9.59 -24.17
CA TYR A 152 -3.08 -9.15 -23.31
C TYR A 152 -3.04 -9.94 -21.99
N LEU A 153 -1.85 -10.42 -21.62
CA LEU A 153 -1.62 -11.17 -20.39
C LEU A 153 -0.20 -10.97 -19.84
N LEU A 154 -0.04 -11.16 -18.53
CA LEU A 154 1.27 -11.21 -17.88
C LEU A 154 1.81 -12.65 -17.85
N LYS A 155 3.00 -12.86 -18.43
CA LYS A 155 3.71 -14.14 -18.45
C LYS A 155 4.89 -14.08 -17.49
N CYS A 156 4.85 -14.93 -16.46
CA CYS A 156 5.88 -15.05 -15.41
C CYS A 156 5.56 -16.25 -14.51
N HIS A 157 6.49 -16.59 -13.62
CA HIS A 157 6.23 -17.56 -12.57
C HIS A 157 5.05 -17.09 -11.68
N PRO A 158 4.15 -17.99 -11.22
CA PRO A 158 2.95 -17.59 -10.49
C PRO A 158 3.23 -16.80 -9.21
N LEU A 159 4.27 -17.19 -8.47
CA LEU A 159 4.68 -16.46 -7.26
C LEU A 159 5.11 -15.02 -7.59
N ASN A 160 5.84 -14.82 -8.69
CA ASN A 160 6.26 -13.49 -9.15
C ASN A 160 5.05 -12.63 -9.53
N LYS A 161 4.02 -13.23 -10.14
CA LYS A 161 2.77 -12.53 -10.43
C LYS A 161 2.08 -12.07 -9.13
N ILE A 162 2.00 -12.92 -8.11
CA ILE A 162 1.43 -12.57 -6.81
C ILE A 162 2.21 -11.39 -6.19
N GLN A 163 3.53 -11.46 -6.18
CA GLN A 163 4.41 -10.41 -5.65
C GLN A 163 4.22 -9.08 -6.38
N TYR A 164 4.23 -9.13 -7.71
CA TYR A 164 4.01 -7.96 -8.54
C TYR A 164 2.63 -7.33 -8.32
N VAL A 165 1.57 -8.14 -8.32
CA VAL A 165 0.20 -7.65 -8.09
C VAL A 165 0.07 -7.05 -6.69
N HIS A 166 0.66 -7.66 -5.66
CA HIS A 166 0.70 -7.09 -4.32
C HIS A 166 1.42 -5.73 -4.31
N SER A 167 2.57 -5.61 -4.98
CA SER A 167 3.30 -4.35 -5.13
C SER A 167 2.48 -3.28 -5.86
N LEU A 168 1.83 -3.65 -6.96
CA LEU A 168 0.94 -2.77 -7.73
C LEU A 168 -0.22 -2.26 -6.85
N LEU A 169 -0.87 -3.15 -6.11
CA LEU A 169 -1.97 -2.79 -5.22
C LEU A 169 -1.52 -1.89 -4.06
N TYR A 170 -0.30 -2.08 -3.55
CA TYR A 170 0.28 -1.15 -2.60
C TYR A 170 0.41 0.27 -3.18
N HIS A 171 0.97 0.41 -4.39
CA HIS A 171 1.07 1.72 -5.04
C HIS A 171 -0.29 2.36 -5.35
N ILE A 172 -1.31 1.56 -5.66
CA ILE A 172 -2.66 2.04 -5.94
C ILE A 172 -3.38 2.46 -4.64
N PHE A 173 -3.45 1.57 -3.65
CA PHE A 173 -4.33 1.74 -2.49
C PHE A 173 -3.66 2.43 -1.29
N ALA A 174 -2.33 2.31 -1.14
CA ALA A 174 -1.60 2.94 -0.05
C ALA A 174 -0.97 4.29 -0.45
N GLU A 175 -0.49 4.42 -1.69
CA GLU A 175 0.18 5.65 -2.18
C GLU A 175 -0.68 6.45 -3.18
N GLY A 176 -1.72 5.85 -3.75
CA GLY A 176 -2.52 6.47 -4.81
C GLY A 176 -3.47 7.56 -4.32
N ASN A 177 -3.84 8.44 -5.24
CA ASN A 177 -4.83 9.48 -4.99
C ASN A 177 -6.21 8.86 -4.71
N HIS A 178 -6.93 9.35 -3.70
CA HIS A 178 -8.26 8.84 -3.34
C HIS A 178 -9.27 8.92 -4.50
N SER A 179 -9.25 9.99 -5.30
CA SER A 179 -10.09 10.13 -6.49
C SER A 179 -9.77 9.04 -7.51
N PHE A 180 -8.48 8.79 -7.78
CA PHE A 180 -8.07 7.70 -8.66
C PHE A 180 -8.56 6.34 -8.15
N VAL A 181 -8.34 6.03 -6.87
CA VAL A 181 -8.77 4.75 -6.26
C VAL A 181 -10.27 4.53 -6.41
N THR A 182 -11.07 5.60 -6.23
CA THR A 182 -12.53 5.55 -6.39
C THR A 182 -12.92 5.24 -7.83
N ILE A 183 -12.33 5.94 -8.80
CA ILE A 183 -12.57 5.71 -10.23
C ILE A 183 -12.12 4.32 -10.67
N LEU A 184 -10.93 3.90 -10.23
CA LEU A 184 -10.37 2.58 -10.52
C LEU A 184 -11.28 1.48 -9.99
N THR A 185 -11.74 1.58 -8.74
CA THR A 185 -12.63 0.58 -8.14
C THR A 185 -13.94 0.45 -8.92
N LYS A 186 -14.55 1.59 -9.27
CA LYS A 186 -15.78 1.63 -10.08
C LYS A 186 -15.55 1.03 -11.47
N LYS A 187 -14.48 1.42 -12.17
CA LYS A 187 -14.15 0.90 -13.50
C LYS A 187 -13.87 -0.60 -13.47
N ILE A 188 -13.09 -1.09 -12.51
CA ILE A 188 -12.81 -2.53 -12.39
C ILE A 188 -14.10 -3.31 -12.11
N ARG A 189 -14.95 -2.87 -11.18
CA ARG A 189 -16.25 -3.52 -10.90
C ARG A 189 -17.11 -3.59 -12.16
N ASN A 190 -17.22 -2.50 -12.92
CA ASN A 190 -17.99 -2.47 -14.17
C ASN A 190 -17.45 -3.42 -15.25
N PHE A 191 -16.14 -3.53 -15.39
CA PHE A 191 -15.51 -4.33 -16.46
C PHE A 191 -15.38 -5.82 -16.12
N VAL A 192 -15.18 -6.16 -14.84
CA VAL A 192 -15.14 -7.55 -14.38
C VAL A 192 -16.57 -8.13 -14.29
N GLY A 193 -17.55 -7.29 -13.98
CA GLY A 193 -18.97 -7.65 -13.83
C GLY A 193 -19.34 -7.95 -12.39
N ASP A 194 -20.49 -8.62 -12.20
CA ASP A 194 -21.02 -9.03 -10.89
C ASP A 194 -20.19 -10.15 -10.26
N GLU A 195 -19.00 -9.80 -9.78
CA GLU A 195 -18.07 -10.69 -9.12
C GLU A 195 -18.20 -10.54 -7.60
N ILE A 196 -18.55 -11.63 -6.92
CA ILE A 196 -18.80 -11.64 -5.48
C ILE A 196 -17.58 -11.16 -4.67
N LEU A 197 -16.37 -11.43 -5.16
CA LEU A 197 -15.13 -10.96 -4.53
C LEU A 197 -15.06 -9.44 -4.41
N LEU A 198 -15.68 -8.70 -5.34
CA LEU A 198 -15.69 -7.23 -5.36
C LEU A 198 -16.98 -6.63 -4.76
N SER A 199 -17.86 -7.44 -4.20
CA SER A 199 -19.13 -6.99 -3.62
C SER A 199 -18.94 -6.29 -2.28
N ASP A 200 -19.84 -5.35 -1.97
CA ASP A 200 -19.84 -4.64 -0.69
C ASP A 200 -20.26 -5.59 0.45
N ASP A 201 -21.17 -6.54 0.20
CA ASP A 201 -21.57 -7.58 1.16
C ASP A 201 -20.39 -8.45 1.63
N LEU A 202 -19.51 -8.84 0.70
CA LEU A 202 -18.31 -9.61 1.06
C LEU A 202 -17.34 -8.75 1.89
N GLN A 203 -17.17 -7.47 1.52
CA GLN A 203 -16.33 -6.55 2.28
C GLN A 203 -16.83 -6.41 3.72
N ASP A 204 -18.13 -6.22 3.91
CA ASP A 204 -18.73 -6.11 5.24
C ASP A 204 -18.57 -7.40 6.05
N PHE A 205 -18.78 -8.55 5.41
CA PHE A 205 -18.53 -9.84 6.03
C PHE A 205 -17.07 -10.00 6.48
N LEU A 206 -16.10 -9.72 5.60
CA LEU A 206 -14.67 -9.86 5.93
C LEU A 206 -14.29 -8.93 7.08
N ASN A 207 -14.80 -7.69 7.10
CA ASN A 207 -14.64 -6.76 8.22
C ASN A 207 -15.15 -7.36 9.55
N GLN A 208 -16.32 -8.01 9.54
CA GLN A 208 -16.90 -8.65 10.73
C GLN A 208 -16.18 -9.94 11.17
N ARG A 209 -15.35 -10.55 10.31
CA ARG A 209 -14.56 -11.76 10.63
C ARG A 209 -13.16 -11.46 11.13
N VAL A 210 -12.69 -10.20 11.09
CA VAL A 210 -11.36 -9.82 11.57
C VAL A 210 -11.12 -10.28 13.01
N GLN A 211 -12.09 -10.05 13.90
CA GLN A 211 -11.96 -10.41 15.31
C GLN A 211 -11.86 -11.93 15.51
N ASP A 212 -12.63 -12.72 14.74
CA ASP A 212 -12.58 -14.18 14.80
C ASP A 212 -11.20 -14.68 14.33
N VAL A 213 -10.66 -14.10 13.25
CA VAL A 213 -9.32 -14.44 12.76
C VAL A 213 -8.24 -14.09 13.79
N GLU A 214 -8.33 -12.92 14.44
CA GLU A 214 -7.38 -12.56 15.51
C GLU A 214 -7.44 -13.53 16.71
N GLN A 215 -8.65 -14.00 17.06
CA GLN A 215 -8.85 -15.01 18.10
C GLN A 215 -8.25 -16.36 17.70
N ASP A 216 -8.55 -16.85 16.50
CA ASP A 216 -8.00 -18.11 15.97
C ASP A 216 -6.47 -18.11 15.94
N LEU A 217 -5.87 -16.96 15.65
CA LEU A 217 -4.42 -16.79 15.62
C LEU A 217 -3.81 -16.65 17.02
N GLY A 218 -4.57 -16.20 18.01
CA GLY A 218 -4.01 -15.72 19.28
C GLY A 218 -3.09 -14.50 19.09
N LYS A 219 -3.36 -13.67 18.06
CA LYS A 219 -2.53 -12.51 17.68
C LYS A 219 -3.39 -11.29 17.42
N LYS A 220 -2.87 -10.11 17.73
CA LYS A 220 -3.47 -8.84 17.34
C LYS A 220 -2.75 -8.29 16.13
N ILE A 221 -3.45 -8.08 15.02
CA ILE A 221 -2.89 -7.56 13.77
C ILE A 221 -2.97 -6.04 13.82
N ASN A 222 -1.94 -5.37 13.29
CA ASN A 222 -1.95 -3.92 13.20
C ASN A 222 -3.14 -3.43 12.35
N ARG A 223 -3.87 -2.41 12.84
CA ARG A 223 -5.10 -1.91 12.17
C ARG A 223 -4.87 -1.40 10.75
N HIS A 224 -3.72 -0.78 10.47
CA HIS A 224 -3.41 -0.30 9.13
C HIS A 224 -3.20 -1.47 8.16
N GLU A 225 -2.59 -2.57 8.62
CA GLU A 225 -2.42 -3.80 7.83
C GLU A 225 -3.77 -4.46 7.54
N ILE A 226 -4.68 -4.52 8.53
CA ILE A 226 -6.05 -5.04 8.31
C ILE A 226 -6.78 -4.21 7.25
N LYS A 227 -6.78 -2.88 7.39
CA LYS A 227 -7.46 -2.00 6.43
C LYS A 227 -6.93 -2.22 5.01
N PHE A 228 -5.60 -2.26 4.86
CA PHE A 228 -4.96 -2.50 3.57
C PHE A 228 -5.31 -3.90 3.03
N MET A 229 -5.21 -4.94 3.86
CA MET A 229 -5.56 -6.32 3.50
C MET A 229 -6.97 -6.40 2.91
N LEU A 230 -7.97 -5.88 3.63
CA LEU A 230 -9.37 -5.97 3.21
C LEU A 230 -9.61 -5.25 1.87
N GLN A 231 -8.92 -4.15 1.63
CA GLN A 231 -8.97 -3.43 0.35
C GLN A 231 -8.35 -4.23 -0.81
N VAL A 232 -7.21 -4.89 -0.59
CA VAL A 232 -6.45 -5.53 -1.68
C VAL A 232 -6.79 -7.01 -1.91
N LEU A 233 -7.31 -7.70 -0.89
CA LEU A 233 -7.58 -9.14 -0.93
C LEU A 233 -8.48 -9.57 -2.10
N PRO A 234 -9.59 -8.87 -2.43
CA PRO A 234 -10.39 -9.20 -3.60
C PRO A 234 -9.60 -9.29 -4.91
N TYR A 235 -8.73 -8.30 -5.14
CA TYR A 235 -7.95 -8.20 -6.37
C TYR A 235 -6.86 -9.26 -6.42
N LEU A 236 -6.23 -9.59 -5.28
CA LEU A 236 -5.26 -10.67 -5.20
C LEU A 236 -5.91 -12.03 -5.46
N LEU A 237 -7.06 -12.30 -4.84
CA LEU A 237 -7.81 -13.54 -5.06
C LEU A 237 -8.28 -13.66 -6.51
N LEU A 238 -8.82 -12.59 -7.10
CA LEU A 238 -9.19 -12.58 -8.52
C LEU A 238 -7.99 -12.80 -9.42
N SER A 239 -6.86 -12.18 -9.11
CA SER A 239 -5.66 -12.37 -9.92
C SER A 239 -5.12 -13.79 -9.87
N CYS A 240 -5.21 -14.44 -8.70
CA CYS A 240 -4.88 -15.85 -8.52
C CYS A 240 -5.87 -16.77 -9.24
N ARG A 241 -7.17 -16.53 -9.10
CA ARG A 241 -8.23 -17.32 -9.72
C ARG A 241 -8.14 -17.31 -11.24
N ASN A 242 -7.78 -16.17 -11.81
CA ASN A 242 -7.67 -15.98 -13.25
C ASN A 242 -6.27 -16.31 -13.79
N MET A 243 -5.38 -16.92 -12.99
CA MET A 243 -4.14 -17.49 -13.52
C MET A 243 -4.44 -18.77 -14.30
N ALA A 244 -4.11 -18.77 -15.59
CA ALA A 244 -4.13 -19.97 -16.41
C ALA A 244 -2.84 -20.78 -16.17
N LEU A 245 -2.81 -21.51 -15.04
CA LEU A 245 -1.65 -22.31 -14.63
C LEU A 245 -1.61 -23.67 -15.32
N SER A 246 -0.45 -24.09 -15.80
CA SER A 246 -0.19 -25.49 -16.17
C SER A 246 -0.17 -26.40 -14.93
N GLU A 247 -0.26 -27.72 -15.12
CA GLU A 247 -0.15 -28.68 -14.02
C GLU A 247 1.20 -28.58 -13.29
N GLU A 248 2.28 -28.38 -14.04
CA GLU A 248 3.64 -28.18 -13.52
C GLU A 248 3.73 -26.91 -12.66
N GLU A 249 3.21 -25.78 -13.16
CA GLU A 249 3.19 -24.50 -12.43
C GLU A 249 2.34 -24.59 -11.15
N GLN A 250 1.25 -25.36 -11.17
CA GLN A 250 0.45 -25.60 -9.97
C GLN A 250 1.20 -26.44 -8.93
N GLU A 251 1.93 -27.47 -9.35
CA GLU A 251 2.73 -28.28 -8.43
C GLU A 251 3.87 -27.49 -7.81
N ASP A 252 4.59 -26.72 -8.62
CA ASP A 252 5.69 -25.89 -8.13
C ASP A 252 5.18 -24.84 -7.13
N LEU A 253 4.08 -24.16 -7.44
CA LEU A 253 3.48 -23.22 -6.50
C LEU A 253 2.99 -23.90 -5.21
N LYS A 254 2.47 -25.13 -5.28
CA LYS A 254 2.11 -25.90 -4.07
C LYS A 254 3.34 -26.24 -3.23
N ARG A 255 4.48 -26.55 -3.86
CA ARG A 255 5.75 -26.83 -3.16
C ARG A 255 6.23 -25.60 -2.39
N GLU A 256 6.20 -24.42 -3.00
CA GLU A 256 6.56 -23.14 -2.37
C GLU A 256 5.76 -22.84 -1.09
N PHE A 257 4.50 -23.28 -1.04
CA PHE A 257 3.62 -23.08 0.11
C PHE A 257 3.64 -24.23 1.14
N THR A 258 4.51 -25.23 1.00
CA THR A 258 4.50 -26.41 1.89
C THR A 258 4.77 -26.03 3.35
N LEU A 259 5.72 -25.10 3.58
CA LEU A 259 6.14 -24.72 4.93
C LEU A 259 5.05 -23.96 5.71
N ILE A 260 4.22 -23.19 5.01
CA ILE A 260 3.18 -22.38 5.65
C ILE A 260 1.94 -23.21 6.02
N ARG A 261 1.70 -24.34 5.36
CA ARG A 261 0.53 -25.21 5.63
C ARG A 261 0.51 -25.82 7.02
N LYS A 262 1.67 -25.89 7.69
CA LYS A 262 1.81 -26.38 9.07
C LYS A 262 1.53 -25.30 10.12
N ARG A 263 1.37 -24.04 9.69
CA ARG A 263 1.24 -22.89 10.58
C ARG A 263 -0.21 -22.67 11.02
N ILE A 264 -0.39 -22.02 12.16
CA ILE A 264 -1.72 -21.67 12.68
C ILE A 264 -2.45 -20.70 11.75
N GLU A 265 -1.72 -19.85 11.02
CA GLU A 265 -2.25 -18.94 10.01
C GLU A 265 -2.96 -19.69 8.88
N TYR A 266 -2.50 -20.89 8.53
CA TYR A 266 -3.15 -21.72 7.53
C TYR A 266 -4.48 -22.30 8.04
N GLN A 267 -4.56 -22.61 9.34
CA GLN A 267 -5.80 -23.06 9.96
C GLN A 267 -6.83 -21.93 10.05
N ALA A 268 -6.39 -20.72 10.44
CA ALA A 268 -7.25 -19.54 10.41
C ALA A 268 -7.75 -19.22 8.99
N ALA A 269 -6.88 -19.32 7.98
CA ALA A 269 -7.26 -19.16 6.57
C ALA A 269 -8.29 -20.21 6.12
N LYS A 270 -8.14 -21.48 6.55
CA LYS A 270 -9.13 -22.53 6.29
C LYS A 270 -10.46 -22.29 6.98
N HIS A 271 -10.45 -21.83 8.23
CA HIS A 271 -11.66 -21.49 8.95
C HIS A 271 -12.41 -20.35 8.26
N LEU A 272 -11.71 -19.28 7.85
CA LEU A 272 -12.31 -18.20 7.06
C LEU A 272 -12.90 -18.72 5.74
N ASN A 273 -12.18 -19.60 5.02
CA ASN A 273 -12.68 -20.22 3.79
C ASN A 273 -13.98 -21.03 4.02
N ASN A 274 -14.10 -21.76 5.13
CA ASN A 274 -15.33 -22.48 5.45
C ASN A 274 -16.50 -21.51 5.69
N ASN A 275 -16.25 -20.40 6.38
CA ASN A 275 -17.28 -19.37 6.63
C ASN A 275 -17.70 -18.66 5.34
N LEU A 276 -16.74 -18.40 4.43
CA LEU A 276 -17.02 -17.88 3.08
C LEU A 276 -17.89 -18.85 2.28
N GLY A 277 -17.57 -20.15 2.33
CA GLY A 277 -18.34 -21.20 1.66
C GLY A 277 -19.77 -21.31 2.20
N ALA A 278 -19.95 -21.22 3.51
CA ALA A 278 -21.26 -21.29 4.15
C ALA A 278 -22.15 -20.07 3.86
N THR A 279 -21.57 -18.87 3.79
CA THR A 279 -22.33 -17.61 3.66
C THR A 279 -22.59 -17.23 2.20
N PHE A 280 -21.59 -17.40 1.32
CA PHE A 280 -21.62 -16.91 -0.06
C PHE A 280 -21.54 -18.04 -1.11
N GLY A 281 -21.40 -19.30 -0.70
CA GLY A 281 -21.09 -20.40 -1.63
C GLY A 281 -19.70 -20.27 -2.29
N LEU A 282 -18.85 -19.37 -1.79
CA LEU A 282 -17.53 -19.08 -2.32
C LEU A 282 -16.50 -20.04 -1.71
N LYS A 283 -15.92 -20.92 -2.53
CA LYS A 283 -14.89 -21.86 -2.09
C LYS A 283 -13.53 -21.49 -2.68
N LEU A 284 -12.59 -21.15 -1.81
CA LEU A 284 -11.19 -20.92 -2.18
C LEU A 284 -10.48 -22.26 -2.43
N ASN A 285 -9.62 -22.29 -3.43
CA ASN A 285 -8.72 -23.41 -3.72
C ASN A 285 -7.47 -23.36 -2.82
N ASP A 286 -6.63 -24.40 -2.89
CA ASP A 286 -5.43 -24.51 -2.05
C ASP A 286 -4.43 -23.36 -2.22
N ILE A 287 -4.33 -22.80 -3.43
CA ILE A 287 -3.43 -21.68 -3.74
C ILE A 287 -3.99 -20.39 -3.13
N GLU A 288 -5.28 -20.13 -3.28
CA GLU A 288 -5.98 -18.96 -2.69
C GLU A 288 -5.91 -19.00 -1.15
N ILE A 289 -6.09 -20.17 -0.52
CA ILE A 289 -5.92 -20.35 0.93
C ILE A 289 -4.45 -20.10 1.33
N SER A 290 -3.50 -20.57 0.52
CA SER A 290 -2.07 -20.36 0.78
C SER A 290 -1.68 -18.88 0.66
N LEU A 291 -2.23 -18.15 -0.31
CA LEU A 291 -2.07 -16.70 -0.43
C LEU A 291 -2.59 -15.98 0.81
N LEU A 292 -3.81 -16.29 1.26
CA LEU A 292 -4.38 -15.71 2.48
C LEU A 292 -3.47 -16.00 3.69
N THR A 293 -2.93 -17.21 3.77
CA THR A 293 -1.97 -17.60 4.81
C THR A 293 -0.69 -16.77 4.77
N VAL A 294 -0.12 -16.54 3.58
CA VAL A 294 1.06 -15.67 3.39
C VAL A 294 0.76 -14.27 3.90
N LEU A 295 -0.38 -13.68 3.53
CA LEU A 295 -0.76 -12.35 4.00
C LEU A 295 -0.86 -12.30 5.53
N LEU A 296 -1.51 -13.29 6.14
CA LEU A 296 -1.63 -13.39 7.60
C LEU A 296 -0.27 -13.56 8.29
N LEU A 297 0.68 -14.30 7.71
CA LEU A 297 2.04 -14.45 8.23
C LEU A 297 2.87 -13.18 8.08
N SER A 298 2.71 -12.48 6.96
CA SER A 298 3.52 -11.33 6.55
C SER A 298 3.12 -10.03 7.25
N TYR A 299 1.87 -9.89 7.69
CA TYR A 299 1.43 -8.66 8.34
C TYR A 299 1.96 -8.48 9.76
N ARG A 300 2.25 -7.22 10.09
CA ARG A 300 2.72 -6.82 11.41
C ARG A 300 1.69 -7.17 12.49
N LYS A 301 2.20 -7.67 13.60
CA LYS A 301 1.43 -8.04 14.77
C LYS A 301 1.80 -7.09 15.90
N ASP A 302 0.77 -6.54 16.55
CA ASP A 302 0.93 -5.76 17.78
C ASP A 302 1.14 -6.70 18.98
N ARG A 303 0.66 -7.95 18.88
CA ARG A 303 0.85 -8.99 19.89
C ARG A 303 0.89 -10.38 19.25
N ASP A 304 1.83 -11.22 19.67
CA ASP A 304 1.91 -12.64 19.29
C ASP A 304 2.17 -13.51 20.54
N ILE A 305 1.19 -14.35 20.90
CA ILE A 305 1.30 -15.26 22.07
C ILE A 305 2.26 -16.43 21.76
N HIS A 306 2.55 -16.71 20.50
CA HIS A 306 3.44 -17.77 20.03
C HIS A 306 4.83 -17.24 19.62
N ALA A 307 5.21 -16.05 20.11
CA ALA A 307 6.51 -15.43 19.79
C ALA A 307 7.72 -16.33 20.10
N THR A 308 7.61 -17.25 21.05
CA THR A 308 8.70 -18.13 21.52
C THR A 308 8.60 -19.60 21.07
N SER A 309 7.78 -19.91 20.06
CA SER A 309 7.68 -21.29 19.55
C SER A 309 9.03 -21.86 19.08
N GLN A 310 9.24 -23.16 19.29
CA GLN A 310 10.51 -23.86 19.00
C GLN A 310 10.99 -23.71 17.55
N ASP A 311 10.07 -23.50 16.61
CA ASP A 311 10.39 -23.30 15.19
C ASP A 311 11.23 -22.04 14.88
N PHE A 312 11.46 -21.17 15.86
CA PHE A 312 12.19 -19.90 15.68
C PHE A 312 13.40 -19.76 16.61
N VAL A 313 13.98 -20.87 17.08
CA VAL A 313 15.20 -20.82 17.91
C VAL A 313 16.35 -20.12 17.16
N GLN A 314 16.62 -20.51 15.90
CA GLN A 314 17.64 -19.89 15.07
C GLN A 314 17.34 -18.40 14.80
N LEU A 315 16.06 -18.05 14.62
CA LEU A 315 15.64 -16.66 14.46
C LEU A 315 15.96 -15.85 15.72
N LYS A 316 15.69 -16.41 16.90
CA LYS A 316 16.00 -15.78 18.18
C LYS A 316 17.50 -15.58 18.36
N GLU A 317 18.30 -16.60 18.10
CA GLU A 317 19.77 -16.54 18.22
C GLU A 317 20.35 -15.43 17.34
N ALA A 318 19.90 -15.30 16.09
CA ALA A 318 20.33 -14.23 15.20
C ALA A 318 19.94 -12.83 15.71
N ILE A 319 18.74 -12.68 16.31
CA ILE A 319 18.31 -11.40 16.89
C ILE A 319 19.10 -11.07 18.15
N ASP A 320 19.36 -12.05 19.01
CA ASP A 320 20.19 -11.86 20.21
C ASP A 320 21.61 -11.39 19.82
N GLU A 321 22.23 -12.03 18.82
CA GLU A 321 23.53 -11.63 18.29
C GLU A 321 23.48 -10.21 17.68
N PHE A 322 22.42 -9.89 16.94
CA PHE A 322 22.21 -8.54 16.40
C PHE A 322 22.10 -7.48 17.50
N ILE A 323 21.33 -7.73 18.57
CA ILE A 323 21.19 -6.81 19.71
C ILE A 323 22.55 -6.63 20.40
N TRP A 324 23.28 -7.72 20.64
CA TRP A 324 24.61 -7.67 21.25
C TRP A 324 25.59 -6.86 20.39
N ARG A 325 25.63 -7.12 19.08
CA ARG A 325 26.50 -6.39 18.15
C ARG A 325 26.19 -4.91 18.13
N PHE A 326 24.90 -4.55 18.11
CA PHE A 326 24.47 -3.15 18.15
C PHE A 326 24.97 -2.44 19.41
N GLU A 327 24.85 -3.06 20.58
CA GLU A 327 25.25 -2.44 21.84
C GLU A 327 26.78 -2.29 21.95
N VAL A 328 27.55 -3.28 21.50
CA VAL A 328 29.03 -3.23 21.53
C VAL A 328 29.61 -2.27 20.49
N SER A 329 28.89 -2.04 19.37
CA SER A 329 29.35 -1.18 18.27
C SER A 329 28.81 0.25 18.31
N SER A 330 28.01 0.60 19.33
CA SER A 330 27.41 1.93 19.47
C SER A 330 27.65 2.52 20.86
N HIS A 331 27.28 3.79 21.01
CA HIS A 331 27.27 4.48 22.30
C HIS A 331 25.90 4.34 23.02
N PHE A 332 24.97 3.57 22.44
CA PHE A 332 23.62 3.43 22.95
C PHE A 332 23.55 2.31 24.00
N GLU A 333 22.91 2.59 25.14
CA GLU A 333 22.61 1.58 26.15
C GLU A 333 21.17 1.11 26.02
N ILE A 334 20.93 -0.20 26.11
CA ILE A 334 19.59 -0.80 26.05
C ILE A 334 19.07 -1.01 27.48
N GLU A 335 17.87 -0.52 27.78
CA GLU A 335 17.29 -0.62 29.14
C GLU A 335 16.75 -2.02 29.44
N ASN A 336 15.96 -2.58 28.53
CA ASN A 336 15.29 -3.86 28.71
C ASN A 336 15.47 -4.74 27.46
N LYS A 337 16.52 -5.56 27.48
CA LYS A 337 16.90 -6.42 26.35
C LYS A 337 15.90 -7.54 26.09
N GLU A 338 15.31 -8.12 27.13
CA GLU A 338 14.35 -9.22 26.97
C GLU A 338 13.07 -8.76 26.26
N ASP A 339 12.56 -7.58 26.63
CA ASP A 339 11.39 -7.01 25.97
C ASP A 339 11.70 -6.55 24.54
N LEU A 340 12.88 -5.97 24.30
CA LEU A 340 13.36 -5.65 22.95
C LEU A 340 13.43 -6.91 22.08
N LEU A 341 14.06 -7.98 22.59
CA LEU A 341 14.17 -9.26 21.91
C LEU A 341 12.78 -9.84 21.57
N ARG A 342 11.83 -9.80 22.51
CA ARG A 342 10.46 -10.28 22.28
C ARG A 342 9.74 -9.48 21.18
N ASN A 343 9.92 -8.16 21.17
CA ASN A 343 9.33 -7.30 20.15
C ASN A 343 9.98 -7.49 18.77
N LEU A 344 11.30 -7.56 18.72
CA LEU A 344 12.03 -7.87 17.50
C LEU A 344 11.69 -9.26 16.98
N LEU A 345 11.56 -10.27 17.83
CA LEU A 345 11.09 -11.60 17.42
C LEU A 345 9.74 -11.53 16.71
N THR A 346 8.78 -10.82 17.29
CA THR A 346 7.45 -10.64 16.69
C THR A 346 7.53 -9.95 15.33
N HIS A 347 8.34 -8.89 15.24
CA HIS A 347 8.54 -8.15 13.99
C HIS A 347 9.26 -9.00 12.92
N CYS A 348 10.37 -9.62 13.29
CA CYS A 348 11.27 -10.35 12.40
C CYS A 348 10.64 -11.64 11.87
N LYS A 349 9.74 -12.29 12.62
CA LYS A 349 8.92 -13.39 12.07
C LYS A 349 8.14 -12.93 10.84
N ALA A 350 7.37 -11.84 10.98
CA ALA A 350 6.59 -11.29 9.89
C ALA A 350 7.49 -10.76 8.74
N LEU A 351 8.62 -10.14 9.08
CA LEU A 351 9.63 -9.69 8.12
C LEU A 351 10.18 -10.83 7.27
N LEU A 352 10.53 -11.96 7.90
CA LEU A 352 11.08 -13.10 7.18
C LEU A 352 10.07 -13.64 6.18
N PHE A 353 8.81 -13.84 6.58
CA PHE A 353 7.76 -14.26 5.65
C PHE A 353 7.51 -13.23 4.54
N ARG A 354 7.57 -11.92 4.84
CA ARG A 354 7.50 -10.88 3.82
C ARG A 354 8.61 -11.00 2.80
N LYS A 355 9.84 -11.26 3.24
CA LYS A 355 10.99 -11.47 2.35
C LYS A 355 10.87 -12.73 1.52
N THR A 356 10.58 -13.86 2.17
CA THR A 356 10.44 -15.16 1.50
C THR A 356 9.39 -15.12 0.40
N TYR A 357 8.25 -14.48 0.66
CA TYR A 357 7.14 -14.44 -0.30
C TYR A 357 7.04 -13.15 -1.12
N GLY A 358 7.99 -12.23 -0.98
CA GLY A 358 8.04 -10.96 -1.74
C GLY A 358 6.85 -10.03 -1.48
N ILE A 359 6.33 -10.04 -0.25
CA ILE A 359 5.26 -9.13 0.18
C ILE A 359 5.88 -7.76 0.50
N LEU A 360 5.58 -6.77 -0.33
CA LEU A 360 6.07 -5.40 -0.18
C LEU A 360 5.62 -4.80 1.17
N SER A 361 6.54 -4.18 1.87
CA SER A 361 6.28 -3.42 3.09
C SER A 361 7.18 -2.20 3.12
N LYS A 362 6.58 -1.00 3.04
CA LYS A 362 7.31 0.25 3.24
C LYS A 362 7.14 0.78 4.66
N ASN A 363 8.11 1.57 5.09
CA ASN A 363 8.02 2.33 6.31
C ASN A 363 7.80 3.80 5.94
N PRO A 364 6.62 4.38 6.22
CA PRO A 364 6.32 5.77 5.86
C PRO A 364 7.23 6.78 6.57
N LEU A 365 7.91 6.35 7.65
CA LEU A 365 8.79 7.19 8.44
C LEU A 365 10.27 7.01 8.09
N THR A 366 10.64 6.17 7.11
CA THR A 366 12.06 5.90 6.78
C THR A 366 12.87 7.17 6.58
N ARG A 367 12.35 8.10 5.78
CA ARG A 367 13.02 9.39 5.55
C ARG A 367 13.21 10.18 6.84
N GLN A 368 12.15 10.30 7.65
CA GLN A 368 12.18 11.02 8.92
C GLN A 368 13.15 10.36 9.92
N ILE A 369 13.20 9.03 9.94
CA ILE A 369 14.12 8.25 10.79
C ILE A 369 15.56 8.49 10.35
N LYS A 370 15.85 8.43 9.04
CA LYS A 370 17.18 8.71 8.51
C LYS A 370 17.63 10.15 8.75
N GLU A 371 16.72 11.12 8.75
CA GLU A 371 17.03 12.54 8.99
C GLU A 371 17.20 12.84 10.49
N LYS A 372 16.26 12.40 11.34
CA LYS A 372 16.23 12.75 12.77
C LYS A 372 17.07 11.83 13.65
N TYR A 373 17.20 10.56 13.27
CA TYR A 373 17.89 9.51 14.02
C TYR A 373 18.99 8.88 13.15
N ALA A 374 19.75 9.70 12.42
CA ALA A 374 20.72 9.27 11.43
C ALA A 374 21.76 8.28 11.99
N ASP A 375 22.28 8.56 13.18
CA ASP A 375 23.29 7.72 13.84
C ASP A 375 22.70 6.36 14.24
N LEU A 376 21.55 6.36 14.91
CA LEU A 376 20.80 5.15 15.25
C LEU A 376 20.51 4.28 14.01
N PHE A 377 20.07 4.91 12.92
CA PHE A 377 19.81 4.22 11.66
C PHE A 377 21.09 3.64 11.06
N ALA A 378 22.19 4.41 11.04
CA ALA A 378 23.45 3.97 10.48
C ALA A 378 24.04 2.76 11.21
N VAL A 379 24.03 2.78 12.55
CA VAL A 379 24.51 1.64 13.36
C VAL A 379 23.56 0.44 13.25
N THR A 380 22.25 0.68 13.21
CA THR A 380 21.28 -0.40 12.97
C THR A 380 21.54 -1.07 11.62
N LYS A 381 21.80 -0.28 10.57
CA LYS A 381 22.09 -0.77 9.23
C LYS A 381 23.38 -1.56 9.15
N SER A 382 24.45 -1.11 9.82
CA SER A 382 25.72 -1.83 9.82
C SER A 382 25.61 -3.17 10.55
N CYS A 383 24.80 -3.24 11.61
CA CYS A 383 24.58 -4.47 12.36
C CYS A 383 23.58 -5.42 11.69
N SER A 384 22.66 -4.91 10.85
CA SER A 384 21.62 -5.73 10.23
C SER A 384 22.16 -6.77 9.25
N VAL A 385 23.42 -6.64 8.82
CA VAL A 385 24.13 -7.63 7.99
C VAL A 385 24.15 -9.01 8.66
N ILE A 386 24.21 -9.08 9.99
CA ILE A 386 24.12 -10.35 10.74
C ILE A 386 22.79 -11.06 10.45
N LEU A 387 21.70 -10.30 10.36
CA LEU A 387 20.38 -10.85 10.08
C LEU A 387 20.25 -11.25 8.61
N GLU A 388 20.82 -10.46 7.69
CA GLU A 388 20.87 -10.75 6.26
C GLU A 388 21.61 -12.07 5.99
N GLU A 389 22.77 -12.26 6.61
CA GLU A 389 23.57 -13.48 6.50
C GLU A 389 22.86 -14.69 7.14
N ALA A 390 22.33 -14.52 8.36
CA ALA A 390 21.67 -15.60 9.08
C ALA A 390 20.41 -16.12 8.38
N TRP A 391 19.67 -15.23 7.70
CA TRP A 391 18.38 -15.58 7.07
C TRP A 391 18.44 -15.65 5.54
N LEU A 392 19.61 -15.39 4.95
CA LEU A 392 19.81 -15.34 3.49
C LEU A 392 18.83 -14.38 2.80
N ILE A 393 18.67 -13.20 3.37
CA ILE A 393 17.80 -12.13 2.85
C ILE A 393 18.61 -10.85 2.62
N SER A 394 18.01 -9.88 1.93
CA SER A 394 18.52 -8.52 1.85
C SER A 394 17.48 -7.53 2.38
N LEU A 395 17.87 -6.67 3.31
CA LEU A 395 17.02 -5.70 3.98
C LEU A 395 17.05 -4.36 3.24
N THR A 396 15.86 -3.78 3.05
CA THR A 396 15.72 -2.44 2.50
C THR A 396 15.88 -1.40 3.61
N ASP A 397 16.11 -0.14 3.22
CA ASP A 397 16.13 0.98 4.17
C ASP A 397 14.83 1.07 5.01
N ASP A 398 13.68 0.66 4.46
CA ASP A 398 12.41 0.65 5.17
C ASP A 398 12.37 -0.36 6.32
N GLU A 399 12.99 -1.51 6.13
CA GLU A 399 13.03 -2.58 7.13
C GLU A 399 14.08 -2.27 8.19
N VAL A 400 15.24 -1.75 7.78
CA VAL A 400 16.24 -1.20 8.69
C VAL A 400 15.63 -0.06 9.53
N ALA A 401 14.78 0.79 8.95
CA ALA A 401 14.08 1.83 9.69
C ALA A 401 13.12 1.27 10.74
N TYR A 402 12.44 0.15 10.47
CA TYR A 402 11.63 -0.53 11.49
C TYR A 402 12.50 -1.12 12.60
N LEU A 403 13.62 -1.76 12.27
CA LEU A 403 14.58 -2.24 13.27
C LEU A 403 15.08 -1.08 14.13
N ALA A 404 15.46 0.03 13.52
CA ALA A 404 15.94 1.22 14.22
C ALA A 404 14.86 1.81 15.15
N LEU A 405 13.59 1.79 14.75
CA LEU A 405 12.48 2.21 15.61
C LEU A 405 12.33 1.29 16.83
N HIS A 406 12.45 -0.03 16.64
CA HIS A 406 12.45 -0.99 17.74
C HIS A 406 13.64 -0.76 18.68
N MET A 407 14.86 -0.60 18.16
CA MET A 407 16.04 -0.29 18.98
C MET A 407 15.84 1.02 19.76
N GLY A 408 15.45 2.09 19.06
CA GLY A 408 15.23 3.43 19.61
C GLY A 408 14.21 3.47 20.76
N GLY A 409 13.16 2.65 20.67
CA GLY A 409 12.13 2.56 21.72
C GLY A 409 12.62 1.94 23.04
N PHE A 410 13.77 1.26 23.03
CA PHE A 410 14.33 0.55 24.18
C PHE A 410 15.67 1.11 24.67
N LEU A 411 16.12 2.22 24.07
CA LEU A 411 17.33 2.91 24.52
C LEU A 411 17.09 3.57 25.88
N LYS A 412 18.09 3.49 26.76
CA LYS A 412 18.11 4.30 27.99
C LYS A 412 18.18 5.76 27.59
N HIS A 413 17.19 6.52 28.01
CA HIS A 413 17.23 7.97 27.87
C HIS A 413 18.01 8.53 29.05
N ASN A 414 19.07 9.28 28.78
CA ASN A 414 19.79 10.01 29.83
C ASN A 414 18.79 10.92 30.56
N ARG A 415 18.56 10.62 31.86
CA ARG A 415 17.60 11.33 32.71
C ARG A 415 17.86 12.84 32.83
N ALA A 416 19.01 13.33 32.36
CA ALA A 416 19.34 14.74 32.31
C ALA A 416 18.39 15.58 31.42
N GLU A 417 17.74 14.99 30.40
CA GLU A 417 16.77 15.72 29.55
C GLU A 417 15.31 15.63 30.05
N LYS A 418 15.01 14.75 31.01
CA LYS A 418 13.64 14.59 31.56
C LYS A 418 13.26 15.64 32.61
N GLN A 419 14.13 16.59 32.95
CA GLN A 419 13.80 17.62 33.95
C GLN A 419 12.80 18.69 33.48
N ASP A 420 12.43 18.72 32.19
CA ASP A 420 11.44 19.68 31.65
C ASP A 420 10.19 19.03 31.02
N ALA A 421 9.88 17.77 31.37
CA ALA A 421 8.65 17.13 30.90
C ALA A 421 7.42 17.72 31.62
N LYS A 422 6.75 18.72 31.01
CA LYS A 422 5.44 19.22 31.45
C LYS A 422 4.43 18.08 31.43
N ARG A 423 3.86 17.77 32.60
CA ARG A 423 2.76 16.81 32.72
C ARG A 423 1.49 17.45 32.17
N ILE A 424 0.95 16.87 31.11
CA ILE A 424 -0.35 17.25 30.53
C ILE A 424 -1.33 16.13 30.89
N TYR A 425 -2.43 16.50 31.53
CA TYR A 425 -3.56 15.62 31.78
C TYR A 425 -4.63 15.92 30.75
N LEU A 426 -5.03 14.90 29.99
CA LEU A 426 -6.20 14.92 29.13
C LEU A 426 -7.34 14.29 29.90
N VAL A 427 -8.33 15.11 30.25
CA VAL A 427 -9.58 14.68 30.87
C VAL A 427 -10.64 14.77 29.76
N CYS A 428 -11.31 13.66 29.48
CA CYS A 428 -12.53 13.65 28.66
C CYS A 428 -13.69 13.22 29.57
N ASP A 429 -14.81 13.90 29.39
CA ASP A 429 -16.10 13.47 29.91
C ASP A 429 -16.63 12.36 28.98
N GLU A 430 -17.33 11.39 29.57
CA GLU A 430 -17.70 10.06 29.01
C GLU A 430 -18.16 10.01 27.55
#